data_AF-A0AAE9GSA9-F1
#
_entry.id   AF-A0AAE9GSA9-F1
#
_cell.length_a   1.000
_cell.length_b   1.000
_cell.length_c   1.000
_cell.angle_alpha   90.00
_cell.angle_beta   90.00
_cell.angle_gamma   90.00
#
_symmetry.space_group_name_H-M   'P 1'
#
loop_
_entity.id
_entity.type
_entity.pdbx_description
1 polymer ?
#
loop_
_entity_poly.entity_id
_entity_poly.type
_entity_poly.pdbx_seq_one_letter_code
_entity_poly.pdbx_strand_id
1 'polypeptide(L)'
;MNKLILSAALLLAAPLALAQGIEGKWRTIDDESGKPKAVVQISQSGNTFNGRIVSLAEGVKNECPACQPAKPLIGLNVLTGLQEKDGKYEGGKIYDPKSGKTYSAKAELANGGKSLKVRGFMGVSVLGRTQTWQRVD
;
A
#
# COMPACT_ATOMS: atom_id res chain seq x y z
N MET A 1 13.70 -8.74 -65.79
CA MET A 1 13.98 -7.53 -65.00
C MET A 1 13.04 -7.52 -63.80
N ASN A 2 13.49 -8.05 -62.66
CA ASN A 2 12.70 -8.15 -61.43
C ASN A 2 12.72 -6.82 -60.67
N LYS A 3 11.55 -6.31 -60.29
CA LYS A 3 11.42 -5.30 -59.23
C LYS A 3 10.42 -5.82 -58.20
N LEU A 4 10.91 -6.60 -57.24
CA LEU A 4 10.19 -6.96 -56.02
C LEU A 4 10.29 -5.77 -55.06
N ILE A 5 9.19 -5.07 -54.85
CA ILE A 5 9.06 -4.02 -53.84
C ILE A 5 8.78 -4.73 -52.51
N LEU A 6 9.78 -4.82 -51.63
CA LEU A 6 9.58 -5.26 -50.26
C LEU A 6 8.98 -4.10 -49.45
N SER A 7 7.69 -4.17 -49.18
CA SER A 7 7.05 -3.34 -48.14
C SER A 7 7.44 -3.87 -46.77
N ALA A 8 8.32 -3.16 -46.06
CA ALA A 8 8.64 -3.45 -44.67
C ALA A 8 7.46 -3.01 -43.78
N ALA A 9 6.66 -3.97 -43.31
CA ALA A 9 5.64 -3.73 -42.30
C ALA A 9 6.31 -3.52 -40.94
N LEU A 10 6.39 -2.27 -40.49
CA LEU A 10 6.91 -1.92 -39.16
C LEU A 10 5.83 -2.26 -38.11
N LEU A 11 5.95 -3.44 -37.51
CA LEU A 11 5.14 -3.84 -36.35
C LEU A 11 5.55 -2.96 -35.14
N LEU A 12 4.73 -1.95 -34.84
CA LEU A 12 4.79 -1.19 -33.60
C LEU A 12 4.39 -2.09 -32.43
N ALA A 13 5.38 -2.66 -31.74
CA ALA A 13 5.16 -3.27 -30.44
C ALA A 13 4.89 -2.16 -29.41
N ALA A 14 3.62 -1.90 -29.11
CA ALA A 14 3.24 -1.02 -28.03
C ALA A 14 3.64 -1.68 -26.69
N PRO A 15 4.35 -0.98 -25.78
CA PRO A 15 4.64 -1.53 -24.47
C PRO A 15 3.33 -1.72 -23.70
N LEU A 16 3.04 -2.95 -23.29
CA LEU A 16 1.99 -3.24 -22.33
C LEU A 16 2.39 -2.62 -21.00
N ALA A 17 1.78 -1.48 -20.65
CA ALA A 17 1.88 -0.95 -19.31
C ALA A 17 1.15 -1.92 -18.36
N LEU A 18 1.91 -2.78 -17.68
CA LEU A 18 1.37 -3.57 -16.58
C LEU A 18 0.96 -2.58 -15.48
N ALA A 19 -0.33 -2.56 -15.13
CA ALA A 19 -0.80 -1.83 -13.97
C ALA A 19 -0.06 -2.38 -12.74
N GLN A 20 0.77 -1.55 -12.11
CA GLN A 20 1.46 -1.97 -10.88
C GLN A 20 0.45 -2.00 -9.74
N GLY A 21 0.26 -3.17 -9.13
CA GLY A 21 -0.57 -3.33 -7.94
C GLY A 21 0.04 -2.70 -6.68
N ILE A 22 -0.64 -2.87 -5.55
CA ILE A 22 -0.22 -2.30 -4.25
C ILE A 22 0.81 -3.15 -3.52
N GLU A 23 1.17 -4.32 -4.03
CA GLU A 23 2.19 -5.19 -3.47
C GLU A 23 3.55 -4.48 -3.43
N GLY A 24 4.36 -4.84 -2.43
CA GLY A 24 5.68 -4.27 -2.23
C GLY A 24 5.81 -3.53 -0.91
N LYS A 25 6.90 -2.77 -0.79
CA LYS A 25 7.26 -2.06 0.44
C LYS A 25 6.82 -0.61 0.38
N TRP A 26 6.25 -0.15 1.48
CA TRP A 26 5.69 1.18 1.62
C TRP A 26 6.16 1.84 2.90
N ARG A 27 6.83 2.98 2.77
CA ARG A 27 7.20 3.84 3.90
C ARG A 27 5.96 4.61 4.34
N THR A 28 5.55 4.42 5.59
CA THR A 28 4.46 5.17 6.20
C THR A 28 4.97 6.53 6.68
N ILE A 29 4.16 7.55 6.46
CA ILE A 29 4.41 8.92 6.88
C ILE A 29 3.37 9.28 7.93
N ASP A 30 3.83 9.81 9.06
CA ASP A 30 2.96 10.37 10.08
C ASP A 30 2.28 11.63 9.52
N ASP A 31 0.95 11.65 9.49
CA ASP A 31 0.17 12.72 8.88
C ASP A 31 0.11 14.00 9.75
N GLU A 32 0.52 13.93 11.02
CA GLU A 32 0.67 15.10 11.90
C GLU A 32 2.08 15.72 11.81
N SER A 33 3.12 14.90 11.93
CA SER A 33 4.51 15.38 11.99
C SER A 33 5.25 15.36 10.65
N GLY A 34 4.71 14.69 9.63
CA GLY A 34 5.36 14.51 8.32
C GLY A 34 6.57 13.57 8.33
N LYS A 35 6.87 12.91 9.47
CA LYS A 35 8.04 12.06 9.62
C LYS A 35 7.77 10.61 9.21
N PRO A 36 8.76 9.89 8.64
CA PRO A 36 8.67 8.45 8.45
C PRO A 36 8.47 7.69 9.76
N LYS A 37 7.67 6.62 9.75
CA LYS A 37 7.46 5.76 10.94
C LYS A 37 7.92 4.33 10.74
N ALA A 38 7.49 3.70 9.65
CA ALA A 38 7.73 2.28 9.40
C ALA A 38 7.75 1.98 7.90
N VAL A 39 8.30 0.83 7.54
CA VAL A 39 8.07 0.20 6.23
C VAL A 39 7.09 -0.95 6.41
N VAL A 40 6.01 -0.92 5.63
CA VAL A 40 4.99 -1.96 5.55
C VAL A 40 5.17 -2.72 4.25
N GLN A 41 5.34 -4.05 4.34
CA GLN A 41 5.29 -4.96 3.20
C GLN A 41 3.83 -5.34 2.97
N ILE A 42 3.28 -4.97 1.82
CA ILE A 42 1.98 -5.45 1.34
C ILE A 42 2.21 -6.71 0.49
N SER A 43 1.45 -7.76 0.78
CA SER A 43 1.44 -9.02 0.05
C SER A 43 0.02 -9.49 -0.20
N GLN A 44 -0.19 -10.15 -1.33
CA GLN A 44 -1.46 -10.79 -1.66
C GLN A 44 -1.52 -12.21 -1.08
N SER A 45 -2.68 -12.57 -0.51
CA SER A 45 -3.03 -13.91 -0.07
C SER A 45 -4.46 -14.21 -0.53
N GLY A 46 -4.61 -15.08 -1.52
CA GLY A 46 -5.87 -15.29 -2.22
C GLY A 46 -6.31 -14.01 -2.95
N ASN A 47 -7.52 -13.54 -2.66
CA ASN A 47 -8.07 -12.30 -3.21
C ASN A 47 -7.83 -11.07 -2.31
N THR A 48 -7.09 -11.21 -1.20
CA THR A 48 -6.89 -10.13 -0.24
C THR A 48 -5.46 -9.64 -0.17
N PHE A 49 -5.29 -8.35 0.07
CA PHE A 49 -4.01 -7.70 0.29
C PHE A 49 -3.84 -7.38 1.78
N ASN A 50 -2.69 -7.74 2.33
CA ASN A 50 -2.38 -7.62 3.75
C ASN A 50 -1.01 -6.95 3.92
N GLY A 51 -0.89 -6.03 4.87
CA GLY A 51 0.30 -5.25 5.14
C GLY A 51 0.91 -5.56 6.50
N ARG A 52 2.18 -5.97 6.51
CA ARG A 52 2.97 -6.26 7.72
C ARG A 52 4.10 -5.25 7.89
N ILE A 53 4.33 -4.76 9.10
CA ILE A 53 5.52 -3.95 9.41
C ILE A 53 6.79 -4.81 9.30
N VAL A 54 7.75 -4.38 8.48
CA VAL A 54 9.03 -5.08 8.26
C VAL A 54 10.24 -4.30 8.75
N SER A 55 10.14 -2.98 8.89
CA SER A 55 11.18 -2.16 9.54
C SER A 55 10.58 -0.89 10.12
N LEU A 56 11.35 -0.23 10.98
CA LEU A 56 10.98 1.03 11.64
C LEU A 56 11.96 2.13 11.23
N ALA A 57 11.50 3.37 11.24
CA ALA A 57 12.36 4.53 11.08
C ALA A 57 13.26 4.71 12.33
N GLU A 58 14.37 5.42 12.16
CA GLU A 58 15.28 5.73 13.26
C GLU A 58 14.56 6.46 14.40
N GLY A 59 14.87 6.08 15.64
CA GLY A 59 14.25 6.65 16.84
C GLY A 59 12.86 6.10 17.19
N VAL A 60 12.27 5.25 16.34
CA VAL A 60 11.01 4.57 16.66
C VAL A 60 11.28 3.30 17.47
N LYS A 61 10.73 3.23 18.69
CA LYS A 61 10.84 2.04 19.56
C LYS A 61 10.07 0.87 18.95
N ASN A 62 10.69 -0.32 18.93
CA ASN A 62 10.05 -1.56 18.46
C ASN A 62 9.15 -2.19 19.53
N GLU A 63 8.18 -1.43 20.01
CA GLU A 63 7.24 -1.85 21.05
C GLU A 63 5.86 -1.28 20.73
N CYS A 64 4.85 -2.14 20.70
CA CYS A 64 3.47 -1.70 20.47
C CYS A 64 2.85 -1.16 21.76
N PRO A 65 2.59 0.15 21.86
CA PRO A 65 2.18 0.78 23.11
C PRO A 65 0.78 0.36 23.57
N ALA A 66 -0.11 -0.01 22.64
CA ALA A 66 -1.49 -0.39 22.95
C ALA A 66 -1.76 -1.90 22.81
N CYS A 67 -0.73 -2.72 22.58
CA CYS A 67 -0.90 -4.15 22.44
C CYS A 67 -0.91 -4.85 23.79
N GLN A 68 -1.85 -5.77 23.99
CA GLN A 68 -1.89 -6.66 25.15
C GLN A 68 -2.00 -8.13 24.70
N PRO A 69 -1.03 -9.00 25.07
CA PRO A 69 0.23 -8.67 25.75
C PRO A 69 1.14 -7.76 24.89
N ALA A 70 2.13 -7.13 25.52
CA ALA A 70 3.13 -6.32 24.85
C ALA A 70 3.88 -7.15 23.80
N LYS A 71 4.07 -6.57 22.61
CA LYS A 71 4.69 -7.22 21.46
C LYS A 71 5.39 -6.19 20.57
N PRO A 72 6.40 -6.61 19.78
CA PRO A 72 7.09 -5.70 18.86
C PRO A 72 6.15 -5.14 17.80
N LEU A 73 6.49 -3.96 17.27
CA LEU A 73 5.83 -3.39 16.09
C LEU A 73 6.20 -4.17 14.82
N ILE A 74 7.48 -4.54 14.69
CA ILE A 74 7.95 -5.37 13.58
C ILE A 74 7.25 -6.72 13.64
N GLY A 75 6.67 -7.14 12.52
CA GLY A 75 5.87 -8.36 12.40
C GLY A 75 4.38 -8.16 12.57
N LEU A 76 3.90 -7.00 13.05
CA LEU A 76 2.47 -6.73 13.14
C LEU A 76 1.84 -6.56 11.76
N ASN A 77 0.73 -7.26 11.55
CA ASN A 77 -0.16 -7.00 10.43
C ASN A 77 -1.01 -5.76 10.77
N VAL A 78 -0.70 -4.64 10.13
CA VAL A 78 -1.39 -3.36 10.34
C VAL A 78 -2.46 -3.09 9.30
N LEU A 79 -2.42 -3.77 8.15
CA LEU A 79 -3.43 -3.65 7.10
C LEU A 79 -3.89 -5.05 6.73
N THR A 80 -5.20 -5.29 6.65
CA THR A 80 -5.73 -6.62 6.35
C THR A 80 -6.95 -6.56 5.46
N GLY A 81 -7.13 -7.61 4.64
CA GLY A 81 -8.41 -7.87 3.96
C GLY A 81 -8.80 -6.87 2.86
N LEU A 82 -7.89 -6.00 2.40
CA LEU A 82 -8.17 -5.15 1.25
C LEU A 82 -8.43 -6.04 0.02
N GLN A 83 -9.42 -5.70 -0.78
CA GLN A 83 -9.74 -6.38 -2.04
C GLN A 83 -9.71 -5.37 -3.17
N GLU A 84 -9.13 -5.76 -4.30
CA GLU A 84 -9.13 -4.91 -5.49
C GLU A 84 -10.52 -4.86 -6.12
N LYS A 85 -10.98 -3.66 -6.44
CA LYS A 85 -12.22 -3.38 -7.16
C LYS A 85 -12.04 -2.11 -7.99
N ASP A 86 -12.09 -2.26 -9.31
CA ASP A 86 -12.04 -1.15 -10.28
C ASP A 86 -10.83 -0.20 -10.06
N GLY A 87 -9.64 -0.76 -9.81
CA GLY A 87 -8.40 0.02 -9.57
C GLY A 87 -8.30 0.66 -8.17
N LYS A 88 -9.25 0.39 -7.28
CA LYS A 88 -9.23 0.75 -5.86
C LYS A 88 -9.13 -0.49 -5.00
N TYR A 89 -8.72 -0.30 -3.75
CA TYR A 89 -8.60 -1.38 -2.77
C TYR A 89 -9.52 -1.07 -1.60
N GLU A 90 -10.54 -1.88 -1.37
CA GLU A 90 -11.61 -1.59 -0.41
C GLU A 90 -11.91 -2.79 0.50
N GLY A 91 -12.78 -2.58 1.49
CA GLY A 91 -13.26 -3.65 2.38
C GLY A 91 -12.26 -4.12 3.44
N GLY A 92 -11.08 -3.51 3.51
CA GLY A 92 -10.04 -3.89 4.45
C GLY A 92 -10.19 -3.27 5.83
N LYS A 93 -9.21 -3.56 6.69
CA LYS A 93 -9.06 -2.96 8.02
C LYS A 93 -7.64 -2.47 8.24
N ILE A 94 -7.50 -1.40 9.02
CA ILE A 94 -6.21 -0.88 9.47
C ILE A 94 -6.17 -0.83 10.99
N TYR A 95 -5.16 -1.46 11.57
CA TYR A 95 -4.87 -1.43 13.00
C TYR A 95 -3.91 -0.28 13.29
N ASP A 96 -4.25 0.58 14.25
CA ASP A 96 -3.38 1.62 14.76
C ASP A 96 -2.71 1.14 16.06
N PRO A 97 -1.40 0.81 16.06
CA PRO A 97 -0.69 0.38 17.25
C PRO A 97 -0.60 1.44 18.35
N LYS A 98 -0.78 2.74 18.01
CA LYS A 98 -0.73 3.84 18.98
C LYS A 98 -1.97 3.85 19.86
N SER A 99 -3.16 3.69 19.27
CA SER A 99 -4.44 3.71 19.99
C SER A 99 -4.98 2.31 20.32
N GLY A 100 -4.44 1.26 19.70
CA GLY A 100 -4.93 -0.11 19.83
C GLY A 100 -6.26 -0.36 19.09
N LYS A 101 -6.71 0.61 18.30
CA LYS A 101 -8.00 0.55 17.59
C LYS A 101 -7.84 0.02 16.18
N THR A 102 -8.88 -0.64 15.69
CA THR A 102 -8.98 -1.10 14.31
C THR A 102 -10.07 -0.31 13.59
N TYR A 103 -9.76 0.15 12.38
CA TYR A 103 -10.63 0.97 11.54
C TYR A 103 -10.92 0.25 10.22
N SER A 104 -12.02 0.59 9.57
CA SER A 104 -12.21 0.22 8.17
C SER A 104 -11.17 0.92 7.31
N ALA A 105 -10.67 0.24 6.28
CA ALA A 105 -9.60 0.73 5.43
C ALA A 105 -9.99 0.65 3.95
N LYS A 106 -9.56 1.68 3.21
CA LYS A 106 -9.45 1.64 1.76
C LYS A 106 -8.12 2.23 1.31
N ALA A 107 -7.63 1.83 0.15
CA ALA A 107 -6.40 2.33 -0.42
C ALA A 107 -6.54 2.59 -1.93
N GLU A 108 -5.76 3.56 -2.40
CA GLU A 108 -5.73 3.96 -3.81
C GLU A 108 -4.31 4.37 -4.18
N LEU A 109 -3.83 3.85 -5.31
CA LEU A 109 -2.55 4.26 -5.87
C LEU A 109 -2.65 5.68 -6.43
N ALA A 110 -1.60 6.46 -6.19
CA ALA A 110 -1.46 7.81 -6.69
C ALA A 110 -0.06 8.01 -7.27
N ASN A 111 0.14 9.13 -7.96
CA ASN A 111 1.44 9.54 -8.50
C ASN A 111 2.09 8.45 -9.36
N GLY A 112 1.30 7.80 -10.24
CA GLY A 112 1.79 6.72 -11.11
C GLY A 112 2.31 5.50 -10.34
N GLY A 113 1.73 5.20 -9.18
CA GLY A 113 2.13 4.06 -8.36
C GLY A 113 3.21 4.35 -7.31
N LYS A 114 3.77 5.56 -7.29
CA LYS A 114 4.82 5.97 -6.33
C LYS A 114 4.27 6.28 -4.93
N SER A 115 2.96 6.48 -4.81
CA SER A 115 2.31 6.77 -3.54
C SER A 115 1.05 5.93 -3.36
N LEU A 116 0.76 5.56 -2.12
CA LEU A 116 -0.45 4.84 -1.73
C LEU A 116 -1.20 5.68 -0.71
N LYS A 117 -2.39 6.15 -1.06
CA LYS A 117 -3.28 6.81 -0.11
C LYS A 117 -4.01 5.73 0.67
N VAL A 118 -3.74 5.61 1.97
CA VAL A 118 -4.40 4.64 2.85
C VAL A 118 -5.30 5.39 3.80
N ARG A 119 -6.59 5.06 3.81
CA ARG A 119 -7.60 5.79 4.56
C ARG A 119 -8.28 4.89 5.58
N GLY A 120 -8.12 5.24 6.86
CA GLY A 120 -8.80 4.61 8.00
C GLY A 120 -10.02 5.41 8.44
N PHE A 121 -11.16 4.77 8.69
CA PHE A 121 -12.40 5.43 9.11
C PHE A 121 -13.28 4.55 10.01
N MET A 122 -14.21 5.17 10.73
CA MET A 122 -15.21 4.47 11.57
C MET A 122 -16.60 4.57 10.92
N GLY A 123 -17.18 3.43 10.54
CA GLY A 123 -18.52 3.37 9.94
C GLY A 123 -18.55 3.98 8.53
N VAL A 124 -18.95 5.24 8.41
CA VAL A 124 -18.98 5.95 7.11
C VAL A 124 -17.61 6.51 6.78
N SER A 125 -17.22 6.45 5.50
CA SER A 125 -15.88 6.89 5.12
C SER A 125 -15.63 8.35 5.52
N VAL A 126 -16.56 9.28 5.35
CA VAL A 126 -16.36 10.71 5.60
C VAL A 126 -15.69 11.04 6.97
N LEU A 127 -15.93 10.25 8.02
CA LEU A 127 -15.30 10.39 9.33
C LEU A 127 -14.06 9.49 9.47
N GLY A 128 -12.89 10.02 9.06
CA GLY A 128 -11.63 9.27 9.12
C GLY A 128 -10.40 10.09 8.75
N ARG A 129 -9.24 9.44 8.70
CA ARG A 129 -7.95 10.04 8.36
C ARG A 129 -7.31 9.32 7.18
N THR A 130 -6.58 10.07 6.38
CA THR A 130 -5.84 9.53 5.22
C THR A 130 -4.35 9.74 5.46
N GLN A 131 -3.58 8.67 5.36
CA GLN A 131 -2.13 8.70 5.30
C GLN A 131 -1.67 8.50 3.86
N THR A 132 -0.57 9.16 3.51
CA THR A 132 0.11 8.91 2.23
C THR A 132 1.36 8.10 2.51
N TRP A 133 1.42 6.89 1.97
CA TRP A 133 2.61 6.05 2.04
C TRP A 133 3.41 6.21 0.75
N GLN A 134 4.73 6.11 0.87
CA GLN A 134 5.66 6.25 -0.24
C GLN A 134 6.21 4.88 -0.62
N ARG A 135 6.22 4.54 -1.91
CA ARG A 135 6.80 3.27 -2.37
C ARG A 135 8.30 3.25 -2.05
N VAL A 136 8.80 2.10 -1.63
CA VAL A 136 10.22 1.85 -1.42
C VAL A 136 10.67 0.92 -2.53
N ASP A 137 11.61 1.40 -3.34
CA ASP A 137 12.27 0.64 -4.40
C ASP A 137 13.37 -0.28 -3.83
#